data_AF-A0A966QWD6-F1
#
_entry.id   AF-A0A966QWD6-F1
#
_cell.length_a   1.000
_cell.length_b   1.000
_cell.length_c   1.000
_cell.angle_alpha   90.00
_cell.angle_beta   90.00
_cell.angle_gamma   90.00
#
_symmetry.space_group_name_H-M   'P 1'
#
loop_
_entity.id
_entity.type
_entity.pdbx_description
1 polymer ?
#
loop_
_entity_poly.entity_id
_entity_poly.type
_entity_poly.pdbx_seq_one_letter_code
_entity_poly.pdbx_strand_id
1 'polypeptide(L)' 'MTTRTKDFLKQTPSGMVVNLGKHEGKELLRVAQEDPKYLLWVIQKFENLPEMTKLVIEQALDDHQS' A
#
# COMPACT_ATOMS: atom_id res chain seq x y z
N MET A 1 -17.86 16.19 18.40
CA MET A 1 -17.70 16.28 16.93
C MET A 1 -16.38 15.62 16.58
N THR A 2 -16.35 14.35 16.17
CA THR A 2 -15.10 13.68 15.78
C THR A 2 -15.35 12.91 14.50
N THR A 3 -15.48 13.67 13.42
CA THR A 3 -15.50 13.10 12.08
C THR A 3 -14.13 13.31 11.46
N ARG A 4 -13.63 12.25 10.84
CA ARG A 4 -12.70 12.26 9.69
C ARG A 4 -11.21 12.23 10.01
N THR A 5 -10.69 11.01 10.13
CA THR A 5 -9.43 10.66 9.47
C THR A 5 -9.67 9.37 8.70
N LYS A 6 -9.77 9.50 7.37
CA LYS A 6 -9.79 8.36 6.46
C LYS A 6 -8.36 7.80 6.47
N ASP A 7 -8.10 6.88 7.38
CA ASP A 7 -6.79 6.27 7.57
C ASP A 7 -6.67 5.09 6.60
N PHE A 8 -6.22 5.43 5.40
CA PHE A 8 -6.15 4.54 4.24
C PHE A 8 -5.11 3.42 4.41
N LEU A 9 -4.16 3.59 5.35
CA LEU A 9 -3.09 2.66 5.63
C LEU A 9 -2.77 2.68 7.12
N LYS A 10 -3.00 1.55 7.80
CA LYS A 10 -2.59 1.40 9.20
C LYS A 10 -1.17 0.87 9.25
N GLN A 11 -0.26 1.63 9.85
CA GLN A 11 1.05 1.09 10.25
C GLN A 11 0.82 0.13 11.42
N THR A 12 0.98 -1.17 11.17
CA THR A 12 1.06 -2.16 12.24
C THR A 12 2.53 -2.41 12.58
N PRO A 13 2.88 -2.82 13.81
CA PRO A 13 4.27 -3.10 14.19
C PRO A 13 4.93 -4.23 13.36
N SER A 14 4.17 -4.96 12.55
CA SER A 14 4.64 -6.08 11.74
C SER A 14 4.55 -5.86 10.23
N GLY A 15 4.04 -4.72 9.74
CA GLY A 15 3.97 -4.43 8.30
C GLY A 15 2.90 -3.41 7.91
N MET A 16 3.06 -2.81 6.72
CA MET A 16 2.02 -1.97 6.11
C MET A 16 0.95 -2.85 5.46
N VAL A 17 -0.29 -2.71 5.92
CA VAL A 17 -1.44 -3.42 5.37
C VAL A 17 -2.30 -2.46 4.54
N VAL A 18 -2.78 -2.96 3.40
CA VAL A 18 -3.77 -2.27 2.57
C VAL A 18 -5.08 -2.29 3.34
N ASN A 19 -5.64 -1.12 3.69
CA ASN A 19 -6.89 -1.05 4.45
C ASN A 19 -8.11 -0.78 3.54
N LEU A 20 -8.00 -1.12 2.25
CA LEU A 20 -8.88 -0.62 1.20
C LEU A 20 -9.02 -1.59 0.02
N GLY A 21 -10.22 -1.62 -0.56
CA GLY A 21 -10.43 -2.23 -1.87
C GLY A 21 -10.31 -3.75 -1.86
N LYS A 22 -9.89 -4.34 -2.98
CA LYS A 22 -9.90 -5.79 -3.19
C LYS A 22 -8.90 -6.55 -2.29
N HIS A 23 -7.83 -5.86 -1.86
CA HIS A 23 -6.75 -6.44 -1.04
C HIS A 23 -6.78 -5.90 0.40
N GLU A 24 -7.93 -5.44 0.88
CA GLU A 24 -8.10 -4.99 2.26
C GLU A 24 -7.67 -6.08 3.27
N GLY A 25 -6.87 -5.68 4.27
CA GLY A 25 -6.28 -6.57 5.26
C GLY A 25 -5.04 -7.34 4.80
N LYS A 26 -4.64 -7.25 3.53
CA LYS A 26 -3.40 -7.88 3.03
C LYS A 26 -2.20 -6.96 3.20
N GLU A 27 -1.04 -7.57 3.43
CA GLU A 27 0.25 -6.88 3.49
C GLU A 27 0.63 -6.35 2.11
N LEU A 28 1.11 -5.10 2.04
CA LEU A 28 1.54 -4.48 0.78
C LEU A 28 2.57 -5.33 0.04
N LEU A 29 3.52 -5.94 0.75
CA LEU A 29 4.54 -6.82 0.17
C LEU A 29 3.92 -8.06 -0.49
N ARG A 30 2.91 -8.68 0.13
CA ARG A 30 2.21 -9.81 -0.49
C ARG A 30 1.43 -9.37 -1.72
N VAL A 31 0.77 -8.22 -1.66
CA VAL A 31 0.05 -7.66 -2.80
C VAL A 31 1.03 -7.31 -3.93
N ALA A 32 2.25 -6.88 -3.63
CA ALA A 32 3.29 -6.64 -4.63
C ALA A 32 3.66 -7.92 -5.38
N GLN A 33 3.74 -9.04 -4.67
CA GLN A 33 4.04 -10.35 -5.25
C GLN A 33 2.83 -10.96 -5.99
N GLU A 34 1.62 -10.82 -5.45
CA GLU A 34 0.40 -11.37 -6.06
C GLU A 34 -0.09 -10.54 -7.25
N ASP A 35 -0.07 -9.21 -7.13
CA ASP A 35 -0.60 -8.27 -8.13
C ASP A 35 0.15 -6.92 -8.09
N PRO A 36 1.34 -6.85 -8.71
CA PRO A 36 2.13 -5.62 -8.75
C PRO A 36 1.41 -4.46 -9.47
N LYS A 37 0.51 -4.78 -10.41
CA LYS A 37 -0.30 -3.79 -11.14
C LYS A 37 -1.30 -3.08 -10.23
N TYR A 38 -1.88 -3.77 -9.25
CA TYR A 38 -2.75 -3.16 -8.24
C TYR A 38 -2.01 -2.10 -7.46
N LEU A 39 -0.75 -2.34 -7.07
CA LEU A 39 0.06 -1.37 -6.35
C LEU A 39 0.42 -0.15 -7.19
N LEU A 40 0.73 -0.35 -8.48
CA LEU A 40 0.96 0.74 -9.41
C LEU A 40 -0.28 1.65 -9.53
N TRP A 41 -1.47 1.03 -9.62
CA TRP A 41 -2.75 1.73 -9.62
C TRP A 41 -2.99 2.45 -8.30
N VAL A 42 -2.63 1.85 -7.15
CA VAL A 42 -2.72 2.48 -5.84
C VAL A 42 -1.85 3.75 -5.77
N ILE A 43 -0.59 3.68 -6.21
CA ILE A 43 0.29 4.88 -6.24
C ILE A 43 -0.30 5.97 -7.15
N GLN A 44 -0.84 5.61 -8.32
CA GLN A 44 -1.44 6.58 -9.23
C GLN A 44 -2.76 7.17 -8.75
N LYS A 45 -3.58 6.38 -8.04
CA LYS A 45 -4.90 6.82 -7.57
C LYS A 45 -4.86 7.57 -6.25
N PHE A 46 -3.89 7.27 -5.39
CA PHE A 46 -3.80 7.84 -4.06
C PHE A 46 -2.58 8.77 -3.98
N GLU A 47 -2.80 10.04 -4.28
CA GLU A 47 -1.77 11.09 -4.20
C GLU A 47 -1.37 11.42 -2.74
N ASN A 48 -2.23 11.06 -1.77
CA ASN A 48 -2.02 11.28 -0.33
C ASN A 48 -1.43 10.05 0.39
N LEU A 49 -0.71 9.18 -0.32
CA LEU A 49 0.02 8.10 0.32
C LEU A 49 1.21 8.67 1.12
N PRO A 50 1.49 8.16 2.33
CA PRO A 50 2.73 8.49 3.03
C PRO A 50 3.92 8.20 2.12
N GLU A 51 4.92 9.08 2.07
CA GLU A 51 6.13 8.89 1.26
C GLU A 51 6.77 7.52 1.52
N MET A 52 6.81 7.10 2.79
CA MET A 52 7.29 5.77 3.18
C MET A 52 6.54 4.62 2.50
N THR A 53 5.23 4.75 2.27
CA THR A 53 4.44 3.71 1.61
C THR A 53 4.79 3.60 0.15
N LYS A 54 4.94 4.75 -0.52
CA LYS A 54 5.32 4.80 -1.93
C LYS A 54 6.68 4.12 -2.12
N LEU A 55 7.64 4.41 -1.25
CA LEU A 55 8.96 3.77 -1.25
C LEU A 55 8.89 2.25 -1.06
N VAL A 56 8.07 1.75 -0.12
CA VAL A 56 7.91 0.30 0.09
C VAL A 56 7.31 -0.37 -1.15
N ILE A 57 6.33 0.27 -1.78
CA ILE A 57 5.72 -0.25 -3.01
C ILE A 57 6.72 -0.24 -4.16
N GLU A 58 7.40 0.88 -4.40
CA GLU A 58 8.40 1.00 -5.46
C GLU A 58 9.53 -0.01 -5.27
N GLN A 59 10.02 -0.18 -4.04
CA GLN A 59 11.05 -1.17 -3.73
C GLN A 59 10.56 -2.60 -4.00
N ALA A 60 9.32 -2.92 -3.62
CA ALA A 60 8.75 -4.24 -3.83
C ALA A 60 8.50 -4.56 -5.32
N LEU A 61 8.36 -3.53 -6.17
CA LEU A 61 8.26 -3.70 -7.63
C LEU A 61 9.64 -3.87 -8.28
N ASP A 62 10.67 -3.22 -7.74
CA ASP A 62 12.06 -3.27 -8.23
C ASP A 62 12.71 -4.64 -7.99
N ASP A 63 12.47 -5.26 -6.82
CA ASP A 63 12.99 -6.59 -6.47
C ASP A 63 12.55 -7.71 -7.45
N HIS A 64 11.46 -7.50 -8.19
CA HIS A 64 10.94 -8.46 -9.18
C HIS A 64 11.61 -8.35 -10.58
N GLN A 65 12.56 -7.44 -10.77
CA GLN A 65 13.25 -7.21 -12.05
C GLN A 65 14.76 -7.53 -12.02
N SER A 66 15.31 -8.04 -10.91
CA SER A 66 16.74 -8.46 -10.80
C SER A 66 16.95 -9.96 -10.94
#